data_AF-A0A9P5L7I4-F1
#
_entry.id   AF-A0A9P5L7I4-F1
#
_cell.length_a   1.000
_cell.length_b   1.000
_cell.length_c   1.000
_cell.angle_alpha   90.00
_cell.angle_beta   90.00
_cell.angle_gamma   90.00
#
_symmetry.space_group_name_H-M   'P 1'
#
loop_
_entity.id
_entity.type
_entity.pdbx_description
1 polymer ?
#
loop_
_entity_poly.entity_id
_entity_poly.type
_entity_poly.pdbx_seq_one_letter_code
_entity_poly.pdbx_strand_id
1 'polypeptide(L)'
;MYDLGRRPPGPIDYALGPIPEEKAVKTNSYFHSLLGSDYEKYAHMDSPHGAEESRTQPPWVAIGNDYAEFVRCGAIQTSMGRVTSVNSNANTKKASVQYEGPDGVTKTIENVTTIVMATGFTPYKSLSLLPDEVLRTLEYSKTDPFAPLILDKGGSVRSEIPDLGFVGFYRGPYWGVMEMQARFLGKMWSENNGSLCETDDQKQSLRSLRLAHPDLARGQFPMGDYVGLMESFGKDLDISRSALESGNGRSGPAVPARYTFSNTQTPSTESEVEKTMGSLRDALIPGHETAQKAAASAIFRALHGTWKSSQKAGTTGCDASGTLAFYPRYPTSTAYDREYVCVETDVGSTGREQPLQNNVRFIMRLAEVKFELATSRIEIWSSNLADRLSTDRLIQVWELTPLSQEKKEEGGPIPGEYVISAKSVDSDSGVEYLYTFHFKGVSIISWECVETDTLEDKGELVSYFYTRD
;
A
#
# COMPACT_ATOMS: atom_id res chain seq x y z
N MET A 1 -3.14 2.77 10.68
CA MET A 1 -1.81 2.91 11.34
C MET A 1 -1.70 4.21 12.12
N TYR A 2 -2.06 5.36 11.56
CA TYR A 2 -1.90 6.68 12.18
C TYR A 2 -3.10 7.17 13.02
N ASP A 3 -3.86 6.22 13.56
CA ASP A 3 -5.03 6.53 14.39
C ASP A 3 -4.57 6.96 15.79
N LEU A 4 -5.04 8.12 16.23
CA LEU A 4 -4.73 8.70 17.52
C LEU A 4 -5.25 7.86 18.69
N GLY A 5 -6.32 7.10 18.48
CA GLY A 5 -6.95 6.23 19.47
C GLY A 5 -6.07 5.02 19.83
N ARG A 6 -5.08 4.70 18.99
CA ARG A 6 -4.11 3.62 19.24
C ARG A 6 -2.97 4.04 20.17
N ARG A 7 -2.88 5.32 20.52
CA ARG A 7 -1.85 5.83 21.44
C ARG A 7 -2.29 5.64 22.89
N PRO A 8 -1.37 5.27 23.81
CA PRO A 8 -1.65 5.22 25.23
C PRO A 8 -2.26 6.55 25.76
N PRO A 9 -3.02 6.51 26.87
CA PRO A 9 -3.49 7.72 27.54
C PRO A 9 -2.35 8.69 27.85
N GLY A 10 -2.63 10.00 27.80
CA GLY A 10 -1.66 11.06 28.08
C GLY A 10 -1.13 11.79 26.82
N PRO A 11 -0.13 12.66 26.99
CA PRO A 11 0.52 13.39 25.90
C PRO A 11 1.10 12.42 24.87
N ILE A 12 0.93 12.75 23.59
CA ILE A 12 1.54 12.00 22.49
C ILE A 12 2.80 12.73 22.08
N ASP A 13 3.94 12.05 22.16
CA ASP A 13 5.23 12.55 21.70
C ASP A 13 5.85 11.58 20.70
N TYR A 14 6.71 12.11 19.83
CA TYR A 14 7.42 11.26 18.87
C TYR A 14 8.47 10.41 19.55
N ALA A 15 8.52 9.14 19.13
CA ALA A 15 9.60 8.23 19.50
C ALA A 15 10.82 8.47 18.59
N LEU A 16 12.01 8.50 19.18
CA LEU A 16 13.30 8.63 18.51
C LEU A 16 14.27 7.58 19.05
N GLY A 17 15.10 7.02 18.18
CA GLY A 17 16.10 6.02 18.56
C GLY A 17 15.86 4.64 17.96
N PRO A 18 16.69 3.65 18.36
CA PRO A 18 16.54 2.24 17.98
C PRO A 18 15.14 1.71 18.27
N ILE A 19 14.60 0.88 17.38
CA ILE A 19 13.30 0.23 17.59
C ILE A 19 13.47 -0.95 18.54
N PRO A 20 12.75 -0.99 19.68
CA PRO A 20 12.77 -2.14 20.56
C PRO A 20 12.16 -3.37 19.89
N GLU A 21 12.70 -4.55 20.20
CA GLU A 21 12.24 -5.83 19.68
C GLU A 21 10.72 -6.06 19.87
N GLU A 22 10.19 -5.80 21.06
CA GLU A 22 8.75 -5.94 21.34
C GLU A 22 7.90 -5.10 20.37
N LYS A 23 8.36 -3.89 20.04
CA LYS A 23 7.68 -3.00 19.09
C LYS A 23 7.78 -3.54 17.66
N ALA A 24 8.93 -4.09 17.28
CA ALA A 24 9.10 -4.74 15.97
C ALA A 24 8.17 -5.96 15.84
N VAL A 25 8.16 -6.86 16.83
CA VAL A 25 7.28 -8.04 16.88
C VAL A 25 5.80 -7.64 16.78
N LYS A 26 5.38 -6.63 17.55
CA LYS A 26 4.00 -6.12 17.51
C LYS A 26 3.64 -5.56 16.12
N THR A 27 4.57 -4.85 15.47
CA THR A 27 4.34 -4.27 14.14
C THR A 27 4.29 -5.34 13.05
N ASN A 28 5.19 -6.32 13.10
CA ASN A 28 5.19 -7.49 12.20
C ASN A 28 3.90 -8.30 12.36
N SER A 29 3.48 -8.57 13.60
CA SER A 29 2.22 -9.29 13.89
C SER A 29 1.01 -8.53 13.35
N TYR A 30 1.00 -7.20 13.46
CA TYR A 30 -0.05 -6.37 12.88
C TYR A 30 -0.07 -6.46 11.35
N PHE A 31 1.08 -6.37 10.67
CA PHE A 31 1.13 -6.54 9.21
C PHE A 31 0.70 -7.95 8.77
N HIS A 32 1.11 -8.99 9.50
CA HIS A 32 0.68 -10.36 9.23
C HIS A 32 -0.84 -10.49 9.32
N SER A 33 -1.46 -9.90 10.34
CA SER A 33 -2.93 -9.90 10.48
C SER A 33 -3.66 -9.18 9.34
N LEU A 34 -3.03 -8.20 8.69
CA LEU A 34 -3.62 -7.43 7.59
C LEU A 34 -3.39 -8.04 6.21
N LEU A 35 -2.20 -8.60 5.97
CA LEU A 35 -1.80 -9.12 4.68
C LEU A 35 -2.21 -10.59 4.50
N GLY A 36 -2.34 -11.32 5.62
CA GLY A 36 -2.65 -12.74 5.63
C GLY A 36 -1.44 -13.62 5.28
N SER A 37 -1.58 -14.92 5.52
CA SER A 37 -0.52 -15.91 5.30
C SER A 37 -0.19 -16.17 3.82
N ASP A 38 -1.05 -15.77 2.88
CA ASP A 38 -0.76 -15.94 1.46
C ASP A 38 0.32 -14.96 0.98
N TYR A 39 0.27 -13.71 1.46
CA TYR A 39 1.28 -12.70 1.17
C TYR A 39 2.64 -13.03 1.81
N GLU A 40 2.66 -13.78 2.91
CA GLU A 40 3.89 -14.23 3.57
C GLU A 40 4.75 -15.11 2.64
N LYS A 41 4.13 -15.94 1.79
CA LYS A 41 4.84 -16.81 0.83
C LYS A 41 5.70 -16.02 -0.17
N TYR A 42 5.35 -14.77 -0.42
CA TYR A 42 6.00 -13.88 -1.39
C TYR A 42 6.83 -12.79 -0.71
N ALA A 43 6.72 -12.69 0.62
CA ALA A 43 7.55 -11.82 1.42
C ALA A 43 8.90 -12.51 1.63
N HIS A 44 9.99 -11.87 1.20
CA HIS A 44 11.35 -12.32 1.55
C HIS A 44 11.62 -11.98 3.02
N MET A 45 10.98 -12.73 3.92
CA MET A 45 11.18 -12.64 5.38
C MET A 45 12.31 -13.57 5.86
N ASP A 46 12.99 -14.24 4.94
CA ASP A 46 14.12 -15.12 5.25
C ASP A 46 15.33 -14.26 5.65
N SER A 47 15.34 -13.91 6.94
CA SER A 47 16.55 -13.41 7.60
C SER A 47 17.61 -14.50 7.51
N PRO A 48 18.87 -14.16 7.19
CA PRO A 48 20.00 -15.10 7.28
C PRO A 48 20.18 -15.70 8.68
N HIS A 49 19.45 -15.20 9.68
CA HIS A 49 19.50 -15.64 11.06
C HIS A 49 18.29 -16.49 11.53
N GLY A 50 17.42 -16.93 10.62
CA GLY A 50 16.31 -17.83 10.91
C GLY A 50 14.97 -17.16 11.25
N ALA A 51 13.91 -17.97 11.38
CA ALA A 51 12.52 -17.51 11.46
C ALA A 51 12.13 -16.79 12.78
N GLU A 52 12.89 -16.97 13.86
CA GLU A 52 12.67 -16.23 15.11
C GLU A 52 13.25 -14.81 15.02
N GLU A 53 14.44 -14.65 14.44
CA GLU A 53 15.07 -13.33 14.28
C GLU A 53 14.38 -12.48 13.19
N SER A 54 13.74 -13.08 12.18
CA SER A 54 12.96 -12.30 11.21
C SER A 54 11.73 -11.63 11.83
N ARG A 55 11.18 -12.17 12.93
CA ARG A 55 10.04 -11.58 13.65
C ARG A 55 10.45 -10.38 14.51
N THR A 56 11.71 -10.31 14.92
CA THR A 56 12.26 -9.28 15.80
C THR A 56 12.86 -8.10 15.04
N GLN A 57 13.09 -8.25 13.72
CA GLN A 57 13.53 -7.17 12.85
C GLN A 57 12.41 -6.16 12.58
N PRO A 58 12.70 -4.84 12.60
CA PRO A 58 11.74 -3.83 12.18
C PRO A 58 11.26 -4.06 10.73
N PRO A 59 9.95 -4.02 10.46
CA PRO A 59 9.45 -4.25 9.12
C PRO A 59 9.89 -3.15 8.16
N TRP A 60 10.31 -3.56 6.97
CA TRP A 60 10.50 -2.68 5.83
C TRP A 60 9.36 -2.88 4.85
N VAL A 61 8.60 -1.81 4.58
CA VAL A 61 7.39 -1.92 3.78
C VAL A 61 7.55 -1.16 2.47
N ALA A 62 7.11 -1.80 1.39
CA ALA A 62 6.86 -1.15 0.12
C ALA A 62 5.34 -1.03 -0.06
N ILE A 63 4.88 0.10 -0.56
CA ILE A 63 3.47 0.33 -0.88
C ILE A 63 3.34 0.28 -2.40
N GLY A 64 2.51 -0.63 -2.89
CA GLY A 64 2.20 -0.75 -4.30
C GLY A 64 0.82 -1.37 -4.47
N ASN A 65 0.12 -0.95 -5.52
CA ASN A 65 -1.18 -1.51 -5.84
C ASN A 65 -1.02 -2.90 -6.44
N ASP A 66 -0.20 -3.07 -7.48
CA ASP A 66 -0.25 -4.29 -8.31
C ASP A 66 0.96 -5.21 -8.16
N TYR A 67 2.07 -4.74 -7.58
CA TYR A 67 3.34 -5.49 -7.50
C TYR A 67 3.16 -6.90 -6.93
N ALA A 68 2.45 -7.02 -5.80
CA ALA A 68 2.25 -8.31 -5.15
C ALA A 68 1.49 -9.30 -6.04
N GLU A 69 0.55 -8.81 -6.86
CA GLU A 69 -0.21 -9.67 -7.77
C GLU A 69 0.64 -10.13 -8.96
N PHE A 70 1.55 -9.29 -9.46
CA PHE A 70 2.54 -9.70 -10.47
C PHE A 70 3.56 -10.73 -9.92
N VAL A 71 3.95 -10.61 -8.65
CA VAL A 71 4.80 -11.63 -8.00
C VAL A 71 4.01 -12.94 -7.86
N ARG A 72 2.77 -12.85 -7.37
CA ARG A 72 1.90 -14.01 -7.12
C ARG A 72 1.56 -14.77 -8.41
N CYS A 73 1.31 -14.08 -9.52
CA CYS A 73 1.12 -14.74 -10.81
C CYS A 73 2.43 -15.19 -11.46
N GLY A 74 3.59 -14.88 -10.85
CA GLY A 74 4.95 -15.24 -11.28
C GLY A 74 5.53 -14.36 -12.39
N ALA A 75 4.87 -13.26 -12.76
CA ALA A 75 5.31 -12.36 -13.83
C ALA A 75 6.54 -11.56 -13.38
N ILE A 76 6.62 -11.28 -12.09
CA ILE A 76 7.84 -10.83 -11.41
C ILE A 76 8.38 -12.01 -10.61
N GLN A 77 9.63 -12.39 -10.90
CA GLN A 77 10.39 -13.32 -10.09
C GLN A 77 11.26 -12.53 -9.12
N THR A 78 11.17 -12.86 -7.84
CA THR A 78 11.88 -12.15 -6.79
C THR A 78 13.03 -13.00 -6.27
N SER A 79 14.15 -12.36 -5.96
CA SER A 79 15.33 -13.02 -5.39
C SER A 79 16.01 -12.06 -4.45
N MET A 80 16.28 -12.51 -3.22
CA MET A 80 17.03 -11.74 -2.24
C MET A 80 18.52 -12.00 -2.40
N GLY A 81 19.33 -10.95 -2.36
CA GLY A 81 20.78 -11.06 -2.46
C GLY A 81 21.43 -9.76 -2.93
N ARG A 82 22.76 -9.80 -3.07
CA ARG A 82 23.57 -8.67 -3.53
C ARG A 82 24.21 -9.00 -4.86
N VAL A 83 24.00 -8.15 -5.87
CA VAL A 83 24.66 -8.28 -7.17
C VAL A 83 26.18 -8.14 -6.98
N THR A 84 26.93 -9.11 -7.49
CA THR A 84 28.39 -9.19 -7.37
C THR A 84 29.08 -8.90 -8.70
N SER A 85 28.49 -9.32 -9.83
CA SER A 85 29.05 -9.05 -11.16
C SER A 85 27.97 -8.96 -12.24
N VAL A 86 28.29 -8.22 -13.31
CA VAL A 86 27.51 -8.19 -14.55
C VAL A 86 28.44 -8.64 -15.66
N ASN A 87 28.11 -9.77 -16.29
CA ASN A 87 28.93 -10.36 -17.35
C ASN A 87 28.22 -10.18 -18.69
N SER A 88 28.88 -9.49 -19.63
CA SER A 88 28.36 -9.32 -20.99
C SER A 88 29.31 -9.95 -22.00
N ASN A 89 28.74 -10.64 -22.99
CA ASN A 89 29.49 -11.21 -24.10
C ASN A 89 29.12 -10.47 -25.39
N ALA A 90 30.05 -9.66 -25.89
CA ALA A 90 29.84 -8.84 -27.08
C ALA A 90 29.57 -9.67 -28.35
N ASN A 91 30.15 -10.87 -28.45
CA ASN A 91 29.97 -11.74 -29.62
C ASN A 91 28.58 -12.37 -29.66
N THR A 92 28.04 -12.75 -28.50
CA THR A 92 26.70 -13.38 -28.42
C THR A 92 25.58 -12.39 -28.13
N LYS A 93 25.91 -11.12 -27.83
CA LYS A 93 24.97 -10.08 -27.33
C LYS A 93 24.13 -10.55 -26.14
N LYS A 94 24.68 -11.44 -25.31
CA LYS A 94 24.03 -11.94 -24.09
C LYS A 94 24.68 -11.28 -22.88
N ALA A 95 23.87 -10.93 -21.90
CA ALA A 95 24.35 -10.52 -20.58
C ALA A 95 23.75 -11.42 -19.50
N SER A 96 24.49 -11.56 -18.41
CA SER A 96 24.08 -12.25 -17.21
C SER A 96 24.45 -11.42 -15.99
N VAL A 97 23.72 -11.62 -14.90
CA VAL A 97 23.95 -10.95 -13.63
C VAL A 97 24.16 -12.01 -12.57
N GLN A 98 25.28 -11.94 -11.85
CA GLN A 98 25.53 -12.78 -10.70
C GLN A 98 25.16 -12.04 -9.42
N TYR A 99 24.54 -12.74 -8.49
CA TYR A 99 24.24 -12.22 -7.17
C TYR A 99 24.53 -13.28 -6.11
N GLU A 100 24.94 -12.83 -4.93
CA GLU A 100 25.12 -13.68 -3.75
C GLU A 100 23.83 -13.62 -2.92
N GLY A 101 23.21 -14.78 -2.69
CA GLY A 101 22.04 -14.88 -1.83
C GLY A 101 22.38 -14.77 -0.34
N PRO A 102 21.38 -14.67 0.54
CA PRO A 102 21.60 -14.68 1.99
C PRO A 102 22.19 -16.00 2.50
N ASP A 103 22.11 -17.07 1.72
CA ASP A 103 22.77 -18.38 1.92
C ASP A 103 24.28 -18.35 1.60
N GLY A 104 24.82 -17.21 1.13
CA GLY A 104 26.18 -17.09 0.63
C GLY A 104 26.39 -17.77 -0.73
N VAL A 105 25.33 -18.29 -1.35
CA VAL A 105 25.42 -19.01 -2.63
C VAL A 105 25.30 -18.01 -3.76
N THR A 106 26.27 -18.04 -4.68
CA THR A 106 26.21 -17.25 -5.90
C THR A 106 25.24 -17.88 -6.90
N LYS A 107 24.27 -17.09 -7.37
CA LYS A 107 23.27 -17.45 -8.38
C LYS A 107 23.44 -16.54 -9.60
N THR A 108 23.04 -17.04 -10.77
CA THR A 108 23.16 -16.30 -12.04
C THR A 108 21.81 -16.14 -12.71
N ILE A 109 21.49 -14.90 -13.11
CA ILE A 109 20.35 -14.57 -13.97
C ILE A 109 20.88 -14.44 -15.39
N GLU A 110 20.41 -15.30 -16.29
CA GLU A 110 20.83 -15.34 -17.69
C GLU A 110 19.93 -14.49 -18.60
N ASN A 111 20.42 -14.17 -19.79
CA ASN A 111 19.69 -13.44 -20.85
C ASN A 111 19.10 -12.09 -20.38
N VAL A 112 19.86 -11.37 -19.57
CA VAL A 112 19.47 -10.04 -19.09
C VAL A 112 19.60 -9.03 -20.22
N THR A 113 18.53 -8.28 -20.49
CA THR A 113 18.50 -7.23 -21.51
C THR A 113 18.74 -5.84 -20.93
N THR A 114 18.19 -5.59 -19.74
CA THR A 114 18.20 -4.28 -19.08
C THR A 114 18.39 -4.45 -17.59
N ILE A 115 19.20 -3.57 -16.99
CA ILE A 115 19.40 -3.47 -15.53
C ILE A 115 18.92 -2.09 -15.09
N VAL A 116 18.02 -2.05 -14.11
CA VAL A 116 17.51 -0.81 -13.51
C VAL A 116 18.01 -0.70 -12.07
N MET A 117 18.80 0.33 -11.77
CA MET A 117 19.33 0.55 -10.43
C MET A 117 18.38 1.41 -9.58
N ALA A 118 17.43 0.77 -8.91
CA ALA A 118 16.48 1.43 -8.00
C ALA A 118 17.05 1.61 -6.57
N THR A 119 18.29 2.09 -6.43
CA THR A 119 19.05 2.11 -5.16
C THR A 119 18.80 3.34 -4.28
N GLY A 120 17.81 4.15 -4.60
CA GLY A 120 17.46 5.38 -3.86
C GLY A 120 18.43 6.55 -4.06
N PHE A 121 18.35 7.53 -3.17
CA PHE A 121 19.11 8.80 -3.24
C PHE A 121 19.78 9.12 -1.90
N THR A 122 20.86 9.90 -1.96
CA THR A 122 21.61 10.38 -0.78
C THR A 122 21.74 11.91 -0.81
N PRO A 123 21.67 12.61 0.33
CA PRO A 123 21.73 14.08 0.37
C PRO A 123 23.15 14.65 0.27
N TYR A 124 24.18 13.81 0.09
CA TYR A 124 25.59 14.19 0.28
C TYR A 124 26.06 15.36 -0.58
N LYS A 125 25.62 15.45 -1.84
CA LYS A 125 25.98 16.56 -2.74
C LYS A 125 25.39 17.89 -2.26
N SER A 126 24.15 17.89 -1.80
CA SER A 126 23.51 19.09 -1.27
C SER A 126 24.15 19.53 0.05
N LEU A 127 24.48 18.57 0.92
CA LEU A 127 25.13 18.85 2.20
C LEU A 127 26.56 19.39 2.03
N SER A 128 27.28 19.00 0.98
CA SER A 128 28.63 19.53 0.72
C SER A 128 28.69 21.02 0.38
N LEU A 129 27.54 21.68 0.23
CA LEU A 129 27.46 23.14 0.09
C LEU A 129 27.65 23.87 1.43
N LEU A 130 27.48 23.18 2.55
CA LEU A 130 27.67 23.76 3.89
C LEU A 130 29.18 23.81 4.23
N PRO A 131 29.64 24.86 4.94
CA PRO A 131 31.01 24.93 5.42
C PRO A 131 31.39 23.77 6.34
N ASP A 132 32.67 23.38 6.35
CA ASP A 132 33.18 22.27 7.17
C ASP A 132 32.92 22.44 8.67
N GLU A 133 32.93 23.68 9.17
CA GLU A 133 32.60 24.00 10.55
C GLU A 133 31.14 23.66 10.87
N VAL A 134 30.21 24.07 10.00
CA VAL A 134 28.78 23.76 10.13
C VAL A 134 28.57 22.24 10.06
N LEU A 135 29.19 21.56 9.09
CA LEU A 135 29.09 20.10 8.96
C LEU A 135 29.61 19.34 10.19
N ARG A 136 30.66 19.86 10.83
CA ARG A 136 31.21 19.28 12.06
C ARG A 136 30.21 19.41 13.21
N THR A 137 29.60 20.58 13.37
CA THR A 137 28.57 20.81 14.40
C THR A 137 27.32 19.96 14.18
N LEU A 138 26.94 19.73 12.91
CA LEU A 138 25.84 18.83 12.56
C LEU A 138 26.18 17.33 12.67
N GLU A 139 27.42 17.00 13.06
CA GLU A 139 27.92 15.64 13.14
C GLU A 139 27.71 14.87 11.83
N TYR A 140 28.08 15.50 10.71
CA TYR A 140 27.85 14.94 9.37
C TYR A 140 28.57 13.60 9.15
N SER A 141 27.84 12.61 8.66
CA SER A 141 28.36 11.30 8.25
C SER A 141 28.07 10.99 6.78
N LYS A 142 29.13 10.74 6.00
CA LYS A 142 29.03 10.25 4.61
C LYS A 142 28.81 8.74 4.52
N THR A 143 29.04 8.01 5.61
CA THR A 143 28.93 6.55 5.65
C THR A 143 27.57 6.07 6.18
N ASP A 144 26.77 6.98 6.74
CA ASP A 144 25.41 6.68 7.20
C ASP A 144 24.37 7.45 6.37
N PRO A 145 23.77 6.83 5.33
CA PRO A 145 22.71 7.45 4.55
C PRO A 145 21.36 7.53 5.28
N PHE A 146 21.19 6.84 6.42
CA PHE A 146 19.96 6.85 7.20
C PHE A 146 19.89 8.07 8.12
N ALA A 147 20.96 8.36 8.84
CA ALA A 147 21.07 9.51 9.73
C ALA A 147 22.32 10.34 9.42
N PRO A 148 22.38 11.01 8.24
CA PRO A 148 23.58 11.73 7.80
C PRO A 148 23.90 12.95 8.67
N LEU A 149 22.91 13.56 9.34
CA LEU A 149 23.07 14.67 10.29
C LEU A 149 22.45 14.30 11.64
N ILE A 150 22.92 14.90 12.73
CA ILE A 150 22.27 14.85 14.06
C ILE A 150 21.58 16.19 14.28
N LEU A 151 20.24 16.15 14.25
CA LEU A 151 19.37 17.31 14.34
C LEU A 151 18.36 17.13 15.50
N ASP A 152 17.97 18.24 16.10
CA ASP A 152 17.00 18.34 17.19
C ASP A 152 15.58 18.56 16.64
N LYS A 153 14.57 18.44 17.52
CA LYS A 153 13.18 18.85 17.25
C LYS A 153 12.62 18.28 15.94
N GLY A 154 12.59 16.94 15.87
CA GLY A 154 12.04 16.23 14.71
C GLY A 154 12.83 16.46 13.42
N GLY A 155 14.13 16.75 13.52
CA GLY A 155 15.01 16.92 12.36
C GLY A 155 14.99 18.32 11.76
N SER A 156 14.67 19.35 12.56
CA SER A 156 14.43 20.71 12.05
C SER A 156 15.58 21.67 12.30
N VAL A 157 16.32 21.50 13.39
CA VAL A 157 17.34 22.46 13.81
C VAL A 157 18.53 21.76 14.44
N ARG A 158 19.60 22.52 14.66
CA ARG A 158 20.68 22.16 15.57
C ARG A 158 20.77 23.27 16.62
N SER A 159 20.62 22.95 17.89
CA SER A 159 20.59 23.92 18.99
C SER A 159 21.82 24.84 19.04
N GLU A 160 22.99 24.33 18.63
CA GLU A 160 24.25 25.08 18.55
C GLU A 160 24.34 26.03 17.35
N ILE A 161 23.44 25.93 16.35
CA ILE A 161 23.36 26.78 15.15
C ILE A 161 21.88 27.15 14.89
N PRO A 162 21.26 27.98 15.74
CA PRO A 162 19.81 28.22 15.72
C PRO A 162 19.32 29.02 14.51
N ASP A 163 20.22 29.69 13.78
CA ASP A 163 19.94 30.43 12.55
C ASP A 163 19.92 29.54 11.29
N LEU A 164 20.24 28.25 11.43
CA LEU A 164 20.14 27.25 10.37
C LEU A 164 18.98 26.28 10.61
N GLY A 165 18.06 26.23 9.64
CA GLY A 165 16.87 25.38 9.68
C GLY A 165 16.85 24.36 8.55
N PHE A 166 16.26 23.20 8.83
CA PHE A 166 16.06 22.09 7.92
C PHE A 166 14.56 21.77 7.82
N VAL A 167 14.03 21.80 6.60
CA VAL A 167 12.66 21.37 6.30
C VAL A 167 12.72 20.17 5.38
N GLY A 168 11.98 19.11 5.71
CA GLY A 168 11.99 17.87 4.94
C GLY A 168 13.25 17.03 5.11
N PHE A 169 14.13 17.35 6.07
CA PHE A 169 15.29 16.52 6.41
C PHE A 169 14.89 15.35 7.32
N TYR A 170 13.89 14.59 6.87
CA TYR A 170 13.42 13.35 7.48
C TYR A 170 12.96 12.42 6.34
N ARG A 171 13.03 11.10 6.52
CA ARG A 171 12.78 10.12 5.44
C ARG A 171 11.30 9.77 5.24
N GLY A 172 10.37 10.38 5.96
CA GLY A 172 8.94 10.08 5.82
C GLY A 172 8.29 10.83 4.65
N PRO A 173 7.24 10.27 4.03
CA PRO A 173 6.56 10.87 2.86
C PRO A 173 5.45 11.87 3.24
N TYR A 174 5.54 12.56 4.39
CA TYR A 174 4.41 13.27 4.99
C TYR A 174 4.55 14.80 4.95
N TRP A 175 3.94 15.44 3.95
CA TRP A 175 3.93 16.91 3.82
C TRP A 175 3.52 17.66 5.09
N GLY A 176 2.61 17.10 5.90
CA GLY A 176 2.23 17.69 7.20
C GLY A 176 3.40 17.90 8.15
N VAL A 177 4.36 16.97 8.21
CA VAL A 177 5.56 17.15 9.04
C VAL A 177 6.42 18.27 8.49
N MET A 178 6.62 18.34 7.16
CA MET A 178 7.42 19.40 6.54
C MET A 178 6.83 20.77 6.81
N GLU A 179 5.51 20.89 6.69
CA GLU A 179 4.78 22.11 7.03
C GLU A 179 4.97 22.49 8.50
N MET A 180 4.85 21.53 9.41
CA MET A 180 5.08 21.77 10.84
C MET A 180 6.51 22.18 11.17
N GLN A 181 7.51 21.56 10.54
CA GLN A 181 8.92 21.95 10.66
C GLN A 181 9.11 23.40 10.20
N ALA A 182 8.55 23.78 9.05
CA ALA A 182 8.65 25.13 8.51
C ALA A 182 7.97 26.17 9.42
N ARG A 183 6.78 25.87 9.94
CA ARG A 183 6.07 26.74 10.90
C ARG A 183 6.87 26.89 12.20
N PHE A 184 7.44 25.80 12.71
CA PHE A 184 8.26 25.79 13.92
C PHE A 184 9.50 26.67 13.77
N LEU A 185 10.22 26.54 12.65
CA LEU A 185 11.35 27.41 12.32
C LEU A 185 10.94 28.88 12.23
N GLY A 186 9.81 29.16 11.56
CA GLY A 186 9.27 30.52 11.46
C GLY A 186 8.99 31.14 12.82
N LYS A 187 8.30 30.41 13.72
CA LYS A 187 8.04 30.84 15.10
C LYS A 187 9.35 31.09 15.85
N MET A 188 10.26 30.12 15.86
CA MET A 188 11.56 30.21 16.53
C MET A 188 12.35 31.45 16.12
N TRP A 189 12.50 31.69 14.81
CA TRP A 189 13.25 32.83 14.29
C TRP A 189 12.55 34.17 14.57
N SER A 190 11.22 34.21 14.56
CA SER A 190 10.45 35.43 14.82
C SER A 190 10.49 35.88 16.28
N GLU A 191 10.50 34.92 17.22
CA GLU A 191 10.41 35.21 18.65
C GLU A 191 11.77 35.59 19.26
N ASN A 192 12.86 35.51 18.48
CA ASN A 192 14.25 35.74 18.92
C ASN A 192 14.60 34.98 20.22
N ASN A 193 13.86 33.89 20.48
CA ASN A 193 14.02 33.02 21.62
C ASN A 193 15.20 32.11 21.30
N GLY A 194 16.42 32.60 21.51
CA GLY A 194 17.65 31.79 21.61
C GLY A 194 17.65 30.84 22.82
N SER A 195 16.47 30.52 23.37
CA SER A 195 16.31 29.48 24.37
C SER A 195 16.68 28.17 23.70
N LEU A 196 17.90 27.72 24.00
CA LEU A 196 18.41 26.40 23.68
C LEU A 196 17.32 25.41 24.07
N CYS A 197 16.68 24.79 23.09
CA CYS A 197 15.90 23.59 23.35
C CYS A 197 16.89 22.57 23.91
N GLU A 198 16.90 22.34 25.23
CA GLU A 198 17.63 21.25 25.86
C GLU A 198 17.09 19.95 25.26
N THR A 199 17.80 19.47 24.24
CA THR A 199 17.43 18.36 23.37
C THR A 199 18.57 17.36 23.29
N ASP A 200 19.47 17.39 24.27
CA ASP A 200 20.61 16.48 24.36
C ASP A 200 20.17 15.01 24.34
N ASP A 201 19.02 14.70 24.95
CA ASP A 201 18.40 13.36 24.88
C ASP A 201 18.01 12.96 23.44
N GLN A 202 17.54 13.91 22.62
CA GLN A 202 17.18 13.65 21.23
C GLN A 202 18.44 13.41 20.39
N LYS A 203 19.47 14.24 20.55
CA LYS A 203 20.78 14.05 19.92
C LYS A 203 21.36 12.69 20.28
N GLN A 204 21.32 12.34 21.57
CA GLN A 204 21.83 11.07 22.05
C GLN A 204 21.05 9.88 21.51
N SER A 205 19.72 10.01 21.38
CA SER A 205 18.87 8.99 20.77
C SER A 205 19.20 8.77 19.28
N LEU A 206 19.46 9.85 18.52
CA LEU A 206 19.90 9.76 17.13
C LEU A 206 21.30 9.17 16.98
N ARG A 207 22.25 9.53 17.86
CA ARG A 207 23.58 8.91 17.88
C ARG A 207 23.46 7.42 18.17
N SER A 208 22.61 7.04 19.11
CA SER A 208 22.34 5.63 19.44
C SER A 208 21.74 4.90 18.25
N LEU A 209 20.79 5.50 17.54
CA LEU A 209 20.24 4.96 16.30
C LEU A 209 21.31 4.80 15.20
N ARG A 210 22.19 5.79 15.05
CA ARG A 210 23.32 5.78 14.11
C ARG A 210 24.37 4.72 14.43
N LEU A 211 24.45 4.25 15.67
CA LEU A 211 25.35 3.17 16.08
C LEU A 211 24.66 1.80 16.13
N ALA A 212 23.33 1.76 16.14
CA ALA A 212 22.57 0.53 16.19
C ALA A 212 22.77 -0.34 14.95
N HIS A 213 22.63 -1.66 15.12
CA HIS A 213 22.73 -2.63 14.02
C HIS A 213 21.68 -2.30 12.93
N PRO A 214 22.09 -2.10 11.66
CA PRO A 214 21.19 -1.68 10.59
C PRO A 214 19.97 -2.59 10.43
N ASP A 215 20.16 -3.90 10.53
CA ASP A 215 19.09 -4.86 10.23
C ASP A 215 18.21 -5.20 11.44
N LEU A 216 18.73 -5.06 12.67
CA LEU A 216 18.03 -5.54 13.88
C LEU A 216 17.29 -4.43 14.63
N ALA A 217 17.71 -3.17 14.47
CA ALA A 217 17.27 -2.09 15.33
C ALA A 217 16.90 -0.80 14.60
N ARG A 218 17.22 -0.68 13.31
CA ARG A 218 16.85 0.51 12.51
C ARG A 218 15.60 0.22 11.70
N GLY A 219 14.54 0.99 11.98
CA GLY A 219 13.39 1.03 11.10
C GLY A 219 13.73 1.66 9.75
N GLN A 220 12.91 1.35 8.75
CA GLN A 220 12.95 1.97 7.42
C GLN A 220 13.02 3.51 7.48
N PHE A 221 12.33 4.11 8.47
CA PHE A 221 12.29 5.55 8.71
C PHE A 221 12.87 5.89 10.09
N PRO A 222 14.05 6.55 10.16
CA PRO A 222 14.70 6.96 11.42
C PRO A 222 13.85 7.83 12.35
N MET A 223 12.89 8.56 11.77
CA MET A 223 11.88 9.37 12.47
C MET A 223 10.48 9.01 11.95
N GLY A 224 10.17 7.71 11.92
CA GLY A 224 8.93 7.19 11.33
C GLY A 224 7.65 7.46 12.13
N ASP A 225 7.75 8.02 13.34
CA ASP A 225 6.59 8.29 14.18
C ASP A 225 5.83 9.56 13.78
N TYR A 226 5.15 9.50 12.64
CA TYR A 226 4.39 10.62 12.08
C TYR A 226 3.38 11.23 13.06
N VAL A 227 2.60 10.40 13.77
CA VAL A 227 1.59 10.89 14.73
C VAL A 227 2.25 11.66 15.86
N GLY A 228 3.36 11.14 16.37
CA GLY A 228 4.09 11.79 17.45
C GLY A 228 4.70 13.11 16.99
N LEU A 229 5.22 13.16 15.75
CA LEU A 229 5.79 14.39 15.18
C LEU A 229 4.72 15.47 15.05
N MET A 230 3.56 15.14 14.47
CA MET A 230 2.45 16.09 14.33
C MET A 230 1.97 16.61 15.68
N GLU A 231 1.84 15.75 16.69
CA GLU A 231 1.39 16.14 18.04
C GLU A 231 2.43 16.97 18.80
N SER A 232 3.72 16.61 18.72
CA SER A 232 4.80 17.38 19.35
C SER A 232 4.96 18.77 18.71
N PHE A 233 4.93 18.87 17.37
CA PHE A 233 4.93 20.19 16.72
C PHE A 233 3.66 20.98 17.00
N GLY A 234 2.50 20.33 17.03
CA GLY A 234 1.25 20.98 17.42
C GLY A 234 1.36 21.65 18.78
N LYS A 235 1.96 20.96 19.77
CA LYS A 235 2.29 21.52 21.08
C LYS A 235 3.29 22.69 20.99
N ASP A 236 4.43 22.50 20.32
CA ASP A 236 5.46 23.55 20.20
C ASP A 236 4.93 24.84 19.51
N LEU A 237 3.93 24.68 18.64
CA LEU A 237 3.29 25.77 17.89
C LEU A 237 2.00 26.32 18.53
N ASP A 238 1.57 25.79 19.68
CA ASP A 238 0.25 26.08 20.29
C ASP A 238 -0.94 25.88 19.33
N ILE A 239 -0.85 24.88 18.46
CA ILE A 239 -1.92 24.47 17.55
C ILE A 239 -2.82 23.45 18.25
N SER A 240 -4.08 23.81 18.43
CA SER A 240 -5.11 22.87 18.87
C SER A 240 -5.60 22.01 17.70
N ARG A 241 -5.60 20.70 17.90
CA ARG A 241 -6.10 19.75 16.89
C ARG A 241 -7.62 19.78 16.81
N SER A 242 -8.17 19.91 15.61
CA SER A 242 -9.61 19.77 15.35
C SER A 242 -10.09 18.33 15.62
N ALA A 243 -11.24 18.21 16.30
CA ALA A 243 -11.89 16.92 16.53
C ALA A 243 -12.54 16.39 15.25
N LEU A 244 -12.50 15.07 15.05
CA LEU A 244 -13.17 14.42 13.92
C LEU A 244 -14.66 14.17 14.22
N GLU A 245 -14.96 13.81 15.47
CA GLU A 245 -16.29 13.53 16.03
C GLU A 245 -16.46 14.26 17.38
N SER A 246 -17.71 14.35 17.86
CA SER A 246 -18.04 14.87 19.18
C SER A 246 -17.42 13.98 20.28
N GLY A 247 -16.32 14.42 20.89
CA GLY A 247 -15.60 13.65 21.91
C GLY A 247 -14.24 14.27 22.28
N ASN A 248 -13.35 13.50 22.92
CA ASN A 248 -12.03 13.96 23.37
C ASN A 248 -11.03 14.26 22.23
N GLY A 249 -11.48 14.23 20.97
CA GLY A 249 -10.68 14.50 19.78
C GLY A 249 -9.59 13.46 19.48
N ARG A 250 -9.50 12.34 20.21
CA ARG A 250 -8.48 11.29 20.01
C ARG A 250 -8.91 10.18 19.06
N SER A 251 -10.11 10.22 18.48
CA SER A 251 -10.52 9.29 17.44
C SER A 251 -9.96 9.67 16.07
N GLY A 252 -9.73 8.66 15.24
CA GLY A 252 -9.40 8.80 13.83
C GLY A 252 -7.93 9.15 13.53
N PRO A 253 -7.58 9.22 12.24
CA PRO A 253 -6.20 9.45 11.83
C PRO A 253 -5.74 10.88 12.13
N ALA A 254 -4.45 11.03 12.39
CA ALA A 254 -3.78 12.32 12.32
C ALA A 254 -3.63 12.73 10.85
N VAL A 255 -4.27 13.82 10.44
CA VAL A 255 -4.12 14.40 9.10
C VAL A 255 -3.82 15.89 9.20
N PRO A 256 -3.07 16.51 8.25
CA PRO A 256 -2.67 17.91 8.35
C PRO A 256 -3.85 18.88 8.52
N ALA A 257 -4.98 18.59 7.86
CA ALA A 257 -6.22 19.39 7.98
C ALA A 257 -6.76 19.50 9.42
N ARG A 258 -6.33 18.64 10.34
CA ARG A 258 -6.68 18.74 11.76
C ARG A 258 -5.80 19.72 12.54
N TYR A 259 -4.73 20.25 11.97
CA TYR A 259 -3.75 21.10 12.66
C TYR A 259 -3.62 22.46 11.97
N THR A 260 -4.72 23.21 11.95
CA THR A 260 -4.78 24.52 11.31
C THR A 260 -4.23 25.60 12.24
N PHE A 261 -3.50 26.56 11.68
CA PHE A 261 -2.97 27.68 12.45
C PHE A 261 -4.03 28.78 12.53
N SER A 262 -4.62 29.00 13.71
CA SER A 262 -5.80 29.85 13.90
C SER A 262 -5.62 31.30 13.44
N ASN A 263 -4.41 31.85 13.55
CA ASN A 263 -4.16 33.28 13.28
C ASN A 263 -4.00 33.62 11.78
N THR A 264 -4.08 32.64 10.89
CA THR A 264 -3.86 32.82 9.44
C THR A 264 -4.94 32.17 8.58
N GLN A 265 -6.07 31.78 9.17
CA GLN A 265 -7.16 31.17 8.41
C GLN A 265 -7.82 32.21 7.50
N THR A 266 -7.76 31.94 6.20
CA THR A 266 -8.54 32.65 5.20
C THR A 266 -9.82 31.85 4.92
N PRO A 267 -10.91 32.49 4.43
CA PRO A 267 -12.14 31.75 4.09
C PRO A 267 -11.92 30.60 3.12
N SER A 268 -10.92 30.71 2.22
CA SER A 268 -10.56 29.60 1.32
C SER A 268 -9.89 28.45 2.06
N THR A 269 -8.98 28.74 3.00
CA THR A 269 -8.34 27.71 3.84
C THR A 269 -9.35 26.95 4.68
N GLU A 270 -10.30 27.65 5.30
CA GLU A 270 -11.38 27.03 6.08
C GLU A 270 -12.25 26.10 5.22
N SER A 271 -12.60 26.54 4.01
CA SER A 271 -13.37 25.73 3.07
C SER A 271 -12.65 24.43 2.69
N GLU A 272 -11.34 24.50 2.39
CA GLU A 272 -10.55 23.30 2.04
C GLU A 272 -10.37 22.35 3.23
N VAL A 273 -10.22 22.89 4.44
CA VAL A 273 -10.18 22.09 5.67
C VAL A 273 -11.50 21.37 5.88
N GLU A 274 -12.64 22.06 5.77
CA GLU A 274 -13.95 21.42 5.95
C GLU A 274 -14.21 20.36 4.89
N LYS A 275 -13.88 20.62 3.62
CA LYS A 275 -13.98 19.61 2.54
C LYS A 275 -13.13 18.38 2.83
N THR A 276 -11.89 18.57 3.26
CA THR A 276 -10.97 17.47 3.57
C THR A 276 -11.45 16.67 4.79
N MET A 277 -11.90 17.37 5.83
CA MET A 277 -12.42 16.74 7.04
C MET A 277 -13.73 16.01 6.79
N GLY A 278 -14.63 16.58 5.98
CA GLY A 278 -15.85 15.91 5.51
C GLY A 278 -15.53 14.62 4.75
N SER A 279 -14.65 14.70 3.74
CA SER A 279 -14.21 13.53 2.96
C SER A 279 -13.59 12.45 3.84
N LEU A 280 -12.83 12.84 4.87
CA LEU A 280 -12.27 11.89 5.83
C LEU A 280 -13.34 11.22 6.69
N ARG A 281 -14.33 11.97 7.20
CA ARG A 281 -15.46 11.40 7.95
C ARG A 281 -16.22 10.38 7.10
N ASP A 282 -16.53 10.77 5.86
CA ASP A 282 -17.21 9.93 4.87
C ASP A 282 -16.44 8.62 4.59
N ALA A 283 -15.11 8.69 4.43
CA ALA A 283 -14.27 7.52 4.21
C ALA A 283 -14.20 6.55 5.42
N LEU A 284 -14.48 7.04 6.62
CA LEU A 284 -14.45 6.25 7.85
C LEU A 284 -15.80 5.61 8.19
N ILE A 285 -16.89 6.05 7.57
CA ILE A 285 -18.22 5.47 7.75
C ILE A 285 -18.31 4.17 6.93
N PRO A 286 -18.50 2.99 7.58
CA PRO A 286 -18.67 1.73 6.85
C PRO A 286 -19.86 1.80 5.90
N GLY A 287 -19.67 1.35 4.65
CA GLY A 287 -20.73 1.34 3.63
C GLY A 287 -20.99 2.67 2.94
N HIS A 288 -20.29 3.76 3.31
CA HIS A 288 -20.34 5.02 2.56
C HIS A 288 -19.84 4.83 1.11
N GLU A 289 -20.35 5.63 0.18
CA GLU A 289 -20.02 5.57 -1.25
C GLU A 289 -18.50 5.59 -1.49
N THR A 290 -17.77 6.44 -0.75
CA THR A 290 -16.29 6.53 -0.78
C THR A 290 -15.61 5.20 -0.43
N ALA A 291 -16.12 4.46 0.56
CA ALA A 291 -15.56 3.18 0.96
C ALA A 291 -15.89 2.09 -0.08
N GLN A 292 -17.08 2.13 -0.68
CA GLN A 292 -17.48 1.22 -1.77
C GLN A 292 -16.58 1.41 -3.01
N LYS A 293 -16.20 2.67 -3.31
CA LYS A 293 -15.27 2.98 -4.39
C LYS A 293 -13.91 2.31 -4.22
N ALA A 294 -13.35 2.38 -3.00
CA ALA A 294 -12.10 1.68 -2.69
C ALA A 294 -12.23 0.15 -2.77
N ALA A 295 -13.42 -0.40 -2.46
CA ALA A 295 -13.68 -1.83 -2.58
C ALA A 295 -13.64 -2.32 -4.03
N ALA A 296 -14.16 -1.56 -4.99
CA ALA A 296 -14.08 -1.92 -6.42
C ALA A 296 -12.62 -2.02 -6.89
N SER A 297 -11.78 -1.04 -6.55
CA SER A 297 -10.35 -1.09 -6.86
C SER A 297 -9.66 -2.28 -6.21
N ALA A 298 -10.01 -2.62 -4.97
CA ALA A 298 -9.47 -3.77 -4.26
C ALA A 298 -9.88 -5.11 -4.92
N ILE A 299 -11.15 -5.25 -5.32
CA ILE A 299 -11.67 -6.42 -6.02
C ILE A 299 -10.96 -6.57 -7.37
N PHE A 300 -10.96 -5.51 -8.19
CA PHE A 300 -10.36 -5.54 -9.51
C PHE A 300 -8.89 -5.96 -9.43
N ARG A 301 -8.09 -5.32 -8.56
CA ARG A 301 -6.71 -5.72 -8.31
C ARG A 301 -6.59 -7.19 -7.90
N ALA A 302 -7.39 -7.63 -6.93
CA ALA A 302 -7.27 -8.96 -6.37
C ALA A 302 -7.65 -10.08 -7.36
N LEU A 303 -8.43 -9.78 -8.40
CA LEU A 303 -8.77 -10.73 -9.46
C LEU A 303 -7.61 -11.06 -10.41
N HIS A 304 -6.54 -10.25 -10.47
CA HIS A 304 -5.37 -10.52 -11.30
C HIS A 304 -4.84 -11.94 -11.10
N GLY A 305 -4.46 -12.64 -12.17
CA GLY A 305 -3.85 -13.96 -12.13
C GLY A 305 -4.84 -15.07 -12.47
N THR A 306 -4.53 -16.28 -12.03
CA THR A 306 -5.21 -17.51 -12.46
C THR A 306 -6.10 -18.08 -11.36
N TRP A 307 -7.29 -18.53 -11.75
CA TRP A 307 -8.32 -19.08 -10.87
C TRP A 307 -8.81 -20.41 -11.40
N LYS A 308 -8.88 -21.42 -10.53
CA LYS A 308 -9.55 -22.69 -10.82
C LYS A 308 -11.05 -22.47 -10.72
N SER A 309 -11.76 -22.76 -11.79
CA SER A 309 -13.22 -22.70 -11.81
C SER A 309 -13.81 -24.10 -11.61
N SER A 310 -14.92 -24.16 -10.89
CA SER A 310 -15.78 -25.34 -10.82
C SER A 310 -17.23 -24.89 -11.00
N GLN A 311 -17.94 -25.55 -11.91
CA GLN A 311 -19.34 -25.28 -12.17
C GLN A 311 -20.21 -26.32 -11.46
N LYS A 312 -21.27 -25.86 -10.80
CA LYS A 312 -22.34 -26.73 -10.31
C LYS A 312 -23.60 -26.42 -11.10
N ALA A 313 -23.83 -27.20 -12.16
CA ALA A 313 -25.15 -27.33 -12.77
C ALA A 313 -26.00 -28.31 -11.93
N GLY A 314 -27.33 -28.27 -12.05
CA GLY A 314 -28.26 -29.04 -11.22
C GLY A 314 -28.11 -30.57 -11.26
N THR A 315 -29.15 -31.29 -10.84
CA THR A 315 -29.14 -32.68 -10.30
C THR A 315 -28.41 -33.81 -11.06
N THR A 316 -27.82 -33.57 -12.23
CA THR A 316 -27.03 -34.53 -13.02
C THR A 316 -25.50 -34.41 -12.91
N GLY A 317 -24.98 -33.57 -11.99
CA GLY A 317 -23.64 -33.77 -11.40
C GLY A 317 -22.48 -33.90 -12.40
N CYS A 318 -22.40 -33.00 -13.38
CA CYS A 318 -21.17 -32.83 -14.15
C CYS A 318 -20.39 -31.66 -13.54
N ASP A 319 -19.42 -31.96 -12.67
CA ASP A 319 -18.47 -30.98 -12.15
C ASP A 319 -17.51 -30.61 -13.30
N ALA A 320 -17.93 -29.68 -14.15
CA ALA A 320 -17.01 -29.09 -15.11
C ALA A 320 -16.01 -28.23 -14.34
N SER A 321 -14.73 -28.59 -14.43
CA SER A 321 -13.64 -27.76 -13.94
C SER A 321 -13.01 -26.99 -15.10
N GLY A 322 -12.39 -25.87 -14.81
CA GLY A 322 -11.72 -25.05 -15.81
C GLY A 322 -10.74 -24.10 -15.15
N THR A 323 -10.20 -23.18 -15.93
CA THR A 323 -9.31 -22.14 -15.42
C THR A 323 -9.64 -20.81 -16.08
N LEU A 324 -9.79 -19.76 -15.26
CA LEU A 324 -10.00 -18.38 -15.68
C LEU A 324 -8.80 -17.53 -15.27
N ALA A 325 -8.17 -16.85 -16.22
CA ALA A 325 -7.01 -16.02 -16.00
C ALA A 325 -7.26 -14.56 -16.39
N PHE A 326 -6.86 -13.63 -15.51
CA PHE A 326 -6.98 -12.19 -15.70
C PHE A 326 -5.61 -11.58 -15.99
N TYR A 327 -5.38 -11.15 -17.23
CA TYR A 327 -4.10 -10.59 -17.66
C TYR A 327 -4.15 -9.06 -17.74
N PRO A 328 -3.31 -8.34 -16.97
CA PRO A 328 -3.28 -6.89 -17.03
C PRO A 328 -2.72 -6.41 -18.36
N ARG A 329 -3.32 -5.34 -18.89
CA ARG A 329 -2.79 -4.59 -20.03
C ARG A 329 -3.00 -3.09 -19.87
N TYR A 330 -2.33 -2.32 -20.72
CA TYR A 330 -2.63 -0.90 -20.85
C TYR A 330 -4.08 -0.72 -21.33
N PRO A 331 -4.86 0.18 -20.70
CA PRO A 331 -6.23 0.46 -21.15
C PRO A 331 -6.27 0.87 -22.61
N THR A 332 -7.14 0.23 -23.40
CA THR A 332 -7.34 0.63 -24.80
C THR A 332 -8.16 1.91 -24.97
N SER A 333 -8.66 2.48 -23.87
CA SER A 333 -9.41 3.74 -23.84
C SER A 333 -8.97 4.58 -22.63
N THR A 334 -8.83 5.89 -22.83
CA THR A 334 -8.45 6.85 -21.78
C THR A 334 -9.56 7.08 -20.75
N ALA A 335 -10.75 6.52 -20.96
CA ALA A 335 -11.85 6.57 -20.00
C ALA A 335 -11.69 5.60 -18.82
N TYR A 336 -10.71 4.70 -18.88
CA TYR A 336 -10.49 3.66 -17.88
C TYR A 336 -9.06 3.70 -17.36
N ASP A 337 -8.92 3.42 -16.07
CA ASP A 337 -7.64 3.43 -15.38
C ASP A 337 -6.92 2.09 -15.54
N ARG A 338 -7.67 0.98 -15.58
CA ARG A 338 -7.12 -0.38 -15.69
C ARG A 338 -7.99 -1.29 -16.54
N GLU A 339 -7.35 -2.28 -17.17
CA GLU A 339 -8.02 -3.22 -18.06
C GLU A 339 -7.35 -4.60 -18.01
N TYR A 340 -8.18 -5.65 -17.89
CA TYR A 340 -7.78 -7.04 -17.92
C TYR A 340 -8.37 -7.75 -19.15
N VAL A 341 -7.55 -8.58 -19.79
CA VAL A 341 -8.01 -9.58 -20.76
C VAL A 341 -8.28 -10.88 -19.99
N CYS A 342 -9.51 -11.36 -20.06
CA CYS A 342 -9.93 -12.53 -19.30
C CYS A 342 -10.02 -13.74 -20.23
N VAL A 343 -9.24 -14.78 -19.92
CA VAL A 343 -9.05 -15.96 -20.76
C VAL A 343 -9.54 -17.18 -19.99
N GLU A 344 -10.39 -17.99 -20.63
CA GLU A 344 -10.86 -19.26 -20.08
C GLU A 344 -10.20 -20.41 -20.83
N THR A 345 -9.79 -21.44 -20.09
CA THR A 345 -9.14 -22.64 -20.64
C THR A 345 -9.73 -23.89 -20.00
N ASP A 346 -9.89 -24.94 -20.81
CA ASP A 346 -10.42 -26.24 -20.39
C ASP A 346 -9.37 -27.05 -19.60
N VAL A 347 -9.85 -28.02 -18.81
CA VAL A 347 -9.03 -28.90 -17.96
C VAL A 347 -7.94 -29.61 -18.77
N GLY A 348 -6.66 -29.33 -18.45
CA GLY A 348 -5.52 -30.11 -18.94
C GLY A 348 -4.38 -29.30 -19.57
N SER A 349 -4.55 -28.00 -19.78
CA SER A 349 -3.47 -27.10 -20.21
C SER A 349 -2.50 -26.84 -19.04
N THR A 350 -1.43 -27.63 -18.98
CA THR A 350 -0.35 -27.48 -18.00
C THR A 350 0.62 -26.38 -18.45
N GLY A 351 0.19 -25.12 -18.33
CA GLY A 351 1.08 -24.00 -18.58
C GLY A 351 0.39 -22.65 -18.63
N ARG A 352 1.18 -21.58 -18.47
CA ARG A 352 0.79 -20.22 -18.86
C ARG A 352 0.51 -20.21 -20.36
N GLU A 353 -0.74 -20.44 -20.75
CA GLU A 353 -1.14 -20.07 -22.09
C GLU A 353 -1.09 -18.55 -22.18
N GLN A 354 -0.30 -18.03 -23.12
CA GLN A 354 -0.43 -16.62 -23.48
C GLN A 354 -1.86 -16.40 -23.97
N PRO A 355 -2.45 -15.20 -23.80
CA PRO A 355 -3.75 -14.88 -24.37
C PRO A 355 -3.71 -15.08 -25.89
N LEU A 356 -4.13 -16.25 -26.34
CA LEU A 356 -4.33 -16.56 -27.74
C LEU A 356 -5.72 -16.10 -28.09
N GLN A 357 -5.86 -15.52 -29.28
CA GLN A 357 -7.09 -14.92 -29.78
C GLN A 357 -8.32 -15.83 -29.52
N ASN A 358 -8.13 -17.15 -29.64
CA ASN A 358 -9.23 -18.11 -29.55
C ASN A 358 -9.84 -18.33 -28.15
N ASN A 359 -9.15 -17.97 -27.07
CA ASN A 359 -9.52 -18.34 -25.69
C ASN A 359 -9.96 -17.12 -24.84
N VAL A 360 -10.04 -15.93 -25.43
CA VAL A 360 -10.52 -14.72 -24.74
C VAL A 360 -12.02 -14.82 -24.53
N ARG A 361 -12.45 -14.76 -23.26
CA ARG A 361 -13.86 -14.83 -22.86
C ARG A 361 -14.49 -13.44 -22.79
N PHE A 362 -13.81 -12.50 -22.14
CA PHE A 362 -14.27 -11.11 -21.98
C PHE A 362 -13.12 -10.16 -21.62
N ILE A 363 -13.40 -8.86 -21.66
CA ILE A 363 -12.48 -7.80 -21.24
C ILE A 363 -13.10 -7.11 -20.02
N MET A 364 -12.33 -6.98 -18.94
CA MET A 364 -12.79 -6.34 -17.71
C MET A 364 -12.09 -4.99 -17.52
N ARG A 365 -12.85 -3.95 -17.19
CA ARG A 365 -12.34 -2.57 -17.07
C ARG A 365 -12.70 -1.94 -15.74
N LEU A 366 -11.79 -1.14 -15.20
CA LEU A 366 -11.99 -0.33 -14.00
C LEU A 366 -11.90 1.16 -14.35
N ALA A 367 -12.92 1.92 -13.97
CA ALA A 367 -12.90 3.38 -13.99
C ALA A 367 -12.89 3.93 -12.56
N GLU A 368 -11.71 4.23 -12.04
CA GLU A 368 -11.45 4.83 -10.73
C GLU A 368 -11.72 6.34 -10.76
N VAL A 369 -11.23 7.07 -11.78
CA VAL A 369 -11.28 8.53 -11.82
C VAL A 369 -11.73 9.05 -13.19
N LYS A 370 -12.89 9.72 -13.24
CA LYS A 370 -13.22 10.60 -14.36
C LYS A 370 -13.76 11.92 -13.82
N PHE A 371 -12.97 12.99 -13.95
CA PHE A 371 -13.34 14.39 -13.65
C PHE A 371 -14.17 14.57 -12.36
N GLU A 372 -13.48 14.75 -11.23
CA GLU A 372 -14.06 15.12 -9.91
C GLU A 372 -15.05 14.13 -9.28
N LEU A 373 -15.55 13.13 -10.01
CA LEU A 373 -16.38 12.04 -9.51
C LEU A 373 -15.68 10.71 -9.74
N ALA A 374 -15.11 10.14 -8.68
CA ALA A 374 -14.69 8.74 -8.71
C ALA A 374 -15.94 7.86 -8.92
N THR A 375 -16.03 7.14 -10.04
CA THR A 375 -17.16 6.25 -10.30
C THR A 375 -16.91 4.85 -9.74
N SER A 376 -15.64 4.42 -9.69
CA SER A 376 -15.18 3.09 -9.24
C SER A 376 -16.09 1.96 -9.69
N ARG A 377 -16.32 1.92 -11.01
CA ARG A 377 -17.17 0.93 -11.67
C ARG A 377 -16.30 -0.13 -12.31
N ILE A 378 -16.71 -1.39 -12.15
CA ILE A 378 -16.14 -2.52 -12.87
C ILE A 378 -17.12 -2.87 -13.99
N GLU A 379 -16.60 -2.90 -15.22
CA GLU A 379 -17.38 -3.19 -16.43
C GLU A 379 -16.82 -4.41 -17.14
N ILE A 380 -17.71 -5.26 -17.65
CA ILE A 380 -17.38 -6.45 -18.43
C ILE A 380 -17.84 -6.23 -19.86
N TRP A 381 -16.93 -6.38 -20.80
CA TRP A 381 -17.11 -6.14 -22.22
C TRP A 381 -16.88 -7.43 -23.01
N SER A 382 -17.65 -7.62 -24.08
CA SER A 382 -17.35 -8.66 -25.08
C SER A 382 -16.09 -8.29 -25.85
N SER A 383 -15.32 -9.31 -26.24
CA SER A 383 -14.20 -9.14 -27.15
C SER A 383 -14.69 -9.04 -28.59
N ASN A 384 -14.14 -8.10 -29.36
CA ASN A 384 -14.42 -7.96 -30.77
C ASN A 384 -14.05 -9.23 -31.55
N LEU A 385 -14.97 -9.76 -32.35
CA LEU A 385 -14.75 -11.02 -33.07
C LEU A 385 -13.56 -10.98 -34.05
N ALA A 386 -13.18 -9.80 -34.54
CA ALA A 386 -12.13 -9.63 -35.55
C ALA A 386 -10.70 -9.77 -34.98
N ASP A 387 -10.42 -9.15 -33.84
CA ASP A 387 -9.08 -9.16 -33.20
C ASP A 387 -9.07 -9.83 -31.82
N ARG A 388 -10.24 -10.09 -31.24
CA ARG A 388 -10.53 -10.62 -29.89
C ARG A 388 -9.76 -9.96 -28.76
N LEU A 389 -9.21 -8.78 -29.02
CA LEU A 389 -8.42 -7.98 -28.08
C LEU A 389 -9.04 -6.59 -27.92
N SER A 390 -9.71 -6.04 -28.91
CA SER A 390 -10.52 -4.84 -28.71
C SER A 390 -11.86 -5.17 -28.06
N THR A 391 -12.45 -4.18 -27.39
CA THR A 391 -13.81 -4.30 -26.86
C THR A 391 -14.85 -4.04 -27.94
N ASP A 392 -15.95 -4.77 -27.89
CA ASP A 392 -17.10 -4.57 -28.78
C ASP A 392 -18.31 -4.01 -28.01
N ARG A 393 -18.97 -4.83 -27.20
CA ARG A 393 -20.21 -4.45 -26.49
C ARG A 393 -20.06 -4.57 -24.98
N LEU A 394 -20.66 -3.65 -24.23
CA LEU A 394 -20.79 -3.74 -22.77
C LEU A 394 -21.81 -4.82 -22.40
N ILE A 395 -21.36 -5.84 -21.66
CA ILE A 395 -22.18 -6.97 -21.23
C ILE A 395 -22.77 -6.69 -19.84
N GLN A 396 -21.93 -6.29 -18.89
CA GLN A 396 -22.29 -6.20 -17.47
C GLN A 396 -21.60 -5.01 -16.79
N VAL A 397 -22.28 -4.42 -15.82
CA VAL A 397 -21.75 -3.41 -14.90
C VAL A 397 -21.94 -3.92 -13.48
N TRP A 398 -20.88 -3.93 -12.68
CA TRP A 398 -20.96 -4.38 -11.30
C TRP A 398 -21.37 -3.24 -10.37
N GLU A 399 -22.47 -3.46 -9.68
CA GLU A 399 -22.96 -2.60 -8.60
C GLU A 399 -22.60 -3.24 -7.27
N LEU A 400 -21.64 -2.66 -6.56
CA LEU A 400 -21.18 -3.19 -5.29
C LEU A 400 -22.19 -2.93 -4.18
N THR A 401 -22.42 -3.95 -3.36
CA THR A 401 -23.16 -3.84 -2.10
C THR A 401 -22.24 -3.33 -0.98
N PRO A 402 -22.81 -2.72 0.09
CA PRO A 402 -22.03 -2.27 1.23
C PRO A 402 -21.17 -3.40 1.86
N LEU A 403 -19.95 -3.05 2.28
CA LEU A 403 -19.01 -3.96 2.93
C LEU A 403 -19.64 -4.64 4.15
N SER A 404 -19.63 -5.98 4.17
CA SER A 404 -20.07 -6.78 5.31
C SER A 404 -18.90 -7.54 5.93
N GLN A 405 -18.81 -7.54 7.26
CA GLN A 405 -17.86 -8.39 7.98
C GLN A 405 -18.45 -9.78 8.18
N GLU A 406 -17.65 -10.80 7.94
CA GLU A 406 -18.06 -12.18 8.18
C GLU A 406 -18.21 -12.42 9.69
N LYS A 407 -19.36 -12.96 10.09
CA LYS A 407 -19.66 -13.36 11.48
C LYS A 407 -19.66 -14.87 11.55
N LYS A 408 -19.01 -15.46 12.55
CA LYS A 408 -19.27 -16.87 12.87
C LYS A 408 -20.67 -17.01 13.47
N GLU A 409 -21.36 -18.10 13.16
CA GLU A 409 -22.68 -18.42 13.72
C GLU A 409 -22.70 -18.42 15.26
N GLU A 410 -21.54 -18.55 15.94
CA GLU A 410 -21.39 -18.43 17.39
C GLU A 410 -20.17 -17.59 17.84
N GLY A 411 -19.74 -16.59 17.05
CA GLY A 411 -18.57 -15.78 17.41
C GLY A 411 -18.57 -14.39 16.77
N GLY A 412 -17.95 -13.44 17.46
CA GLY A 412 -17.73 -12.07 16.96
C GLY A 412 -17.00 -12.04 15.60
N PRO A 413 -16.96 -10.88 14.93
CA PRO A 413 -16.37 -10.74 13.60
C PRO A 413 -14.92 -11.24 13.58
N ILE A 414 -14.54 -11.97 12.52
CA ILE A 414 -13.16 -12.43 12.33
C ILE A 414 -12.32 -11.25 11.82
N PRO A 415 -11.28 -10.80 12.53
CA PRO A 415 -10.45 -9.70 12.07
C PRO A 415 -9.77 -10.04 10.74
N GLY A 416 -9.96 -9.18 9.73
CA GLY A 416 -9.33 -9.34 8.42
C GLY A 416 -10.12 -10.18 7.42
N GLU A 417 -11.25 -10.78 7.78
CA GLU A 417 -12.11 -11.52 6.84
C GLU A 417 -13.36 -10.70 6.50
N TYR A 418 -13.60 -10.50 5.19
CA TYR A 418 -14.66 -9.65 4.68
C TYR A 418 -15.36 -10.31 3.51
N VAL A 419 -16.67 -10.08 3.40
CA VAL A 419 -17.47 -10.50 2.25
C VAL A 419 -18.01 -9.26 1.57
N ILE A 420 -17.73 -9.16 0.27
CA ILE A 420 -18.24 -8.10 -0.60
C ILE A 420 -19.03 -8.76 -1.70
N SER A 421 -20.26 -8.32 -1.92
CA SER A 421 -21.07 -8.80 -3.04
C SER A 421 -21.27 -7.73 -4.08
N ALA A 422 -21.41 -8.13 -5.34
CA ALA A 422 -21.77 -7.26 -6.45
C ALA A 422 -22.97 -7.83 -7.18
N LYS A 423 -23.88 -6.96 -7.62
CA LYS A 423 -24.97 -7.31 -8.53
C LYS A 423 -24.66 -6.84 -9.93
N SER A 424 -25.10 -7.59 -10.92
CA SER A 424 -25.04 -7.17 -12.31
C SER A 424 -26.22 -7.73 -13.08
N VAL A 425 -26.63 -7.03 -14.13
CA VAL A 425 -27.64 -7.53 -15.08
C VAL A 425 -26.96 -7.64 -16.43
N ASP A 426 -27.09 -8.81 -17.05
CA ASP A 426 -26.59 -9.03 -18.40
C ASP A 426 -27.44 -8.27 -19.41
N SER A 427 -26.79 -7.44 -20.23
CA SER A 427 -27.48 -6.55 -21.17
C SER A 427 -28.19 -7.28 -22.30
N ASP A 428 -27.83 -8.53 -22.58
CA ASP A 428 -28.40 -9.34 -23.66
C ASP A 428 -29.52 -10.25 -23.19
N SER A 429 -29.28 -10.99 -22.11
CA SER A 429 -30.24 -11.97 -21.60
C SER A 429 -31.20 -11.40 -20.57
N GLY A 430 -30.86 -10.26 -19.95
CA GLY A 430 -31.62 -9.68 -18.83
C GLY A 430 -31.45 -10.45 -17.52
N VAL A 431 -30.58 -11.47 -17.50
CA VAL A 431 -30.33 -12.31 -16.32
C VAL A 431 -29.56 -11.50 -15.27
N GLU A 432 -30.02 -11.55 -14.01
CA GLU A 432 -29.31 -10.96 -12.88
C GLU A 432 -28.27 -11.97 -12.33
N TYR A 433 -27.08 -11.47 -12.04
CA TYR A 433 -25.98 -12.22 -11.44
C TYR A 433 -25.60 -11.60 -10.10
N LEU A 434 -25.42 -12.47 -9.11
CA LEU A 434 -24.84 -12.13 -7.82
C LEU A 434 -23.42 -12.68 -7.75
N TYR A 435 -22.46 -11.76 -7.56
CA TYR A 435 -21.07 -12.08 -7.30
C TYR A 435 -20.79 -11.95 -5.82
N THR A 436 -20.04 -12.89 -5.25
CA THR A 436 -19.59 -12.84 -3.84
C THR A 436 -18.09 -13.05 -3.78
N PHE A 437 -17.37 -12.10 -3.16
CA PHE A 437 -15.92 -12.11 -3.01
C PHE A 437 -15.54 -12.32 -1.54
N HIS A 438 -14.79 -13.39 -1.26
CA HIS A 438 -14.30 -13.69 0.08
C HIS A 438 -12.88 -13.17 0.23
N PHE A 439 -12.74 -12.13 1.07
CA PHE A 439 -11.46 -11.52 1.38
C PHE A 439 -10.86 -12.13 2.64
N LYS A 440 -9.55 -12.38 2.59
CA LYS A 440 -8.70 -12.57 3.76
C LYS A 440 -7.55 -11.57 3.70
N GLY A 441 -7.57 -10.62 4.62
CA GLY A 441 -6.72 -9.45 4.57
C GLY A 441 -7.01 -8.61 3.33
N VAL A 442 -5.98 -8.44 2.49
CA VAL A 442 -6.07 -7.70 1.23
C VAL A 442 -6.31 -8.58 -0.01
N SER A 443 -6.38 -9.90 0.17
CA SER A 443 -6.51 -10.89 -0.91
C SER A 443 -7.93 -11.43 -1.02
N ILE A 444 -8.38 -11.71 -2.25
CA ILE A 444 -9.52 -12.60 -2.48
C ILE A 444 -9.01 -14.03 -2.46
N ILE A 445 -9.56 -14.89 -1.60
CA ILE A 445 -9.19 -16.31 -1.51
C ILE A 445 -10.08 -17.18 -2.42
N SER A 446 -11.34 -16.78 -2.56
CA SER A 446 -12.32 -17.40 -3.43
C SER A 446 -13.39 -16.38 -3.79
N TRP A 447 -14.08 -16.63 -4.89
CA TRP A 447 -15.27 -15.88 -5.26
C TRP A 447 -16.22 -16.76 -6.04
N GLU A 448 -17.49 -16.37 -6.05
CA GLU A 448 -18.55 -17.09 -6.74
C GLU A 448 -19.40 -16.15 -7.56
N CYS A 449 -20.02 -16.70 -8.59
CA CYS A 449 -21.02 -16.04 -9.42
C CYS A 449 -22.23 -16.96 -9.51
N VAL A 450 -23.38 -16.44 -9.10
CA VAL A 450 -24.65 -17.17 -9.05
C VAL A 450 -25.67 -16.41 -9.88
N GLU A 451 -26.31 -17.11 -10.81
CA GLU A 451 -27.50 -16.60 -11.50
C GLU A 451 -28.65 -16.44 -10.49
N THR A 452 -29.33 -15.29 -10.50
CA THR A 452 -30.48 -15.02 -9.63
C THR A 452 -31.72 -14.82 -10.47
N ASP A 453 -32.74 -15.64 -10.22
CA ASP A 453 -34.00 -15.58 -10.96
C ASP A 453 -34.80 -14.32 -10.61
N THR A 454 -35.28 -13.61 -11.63
CA THR A 454 -36.41 -12.69 -11.47
C THR A 454 -37.68 -13.52 -11.35
N LEU A 455 -38.00 -13.95 -10.11
CA LEU A 455 -39.33 -14.37 -9.63
C LEU A 455 -40.37 -14.63 -10.74
N GLU A 456 -40.30 -15.76 -11.45
CA GLU A 456 -41.50 -16.40 -12.04
C GLU A 456 -41.32 -17.83 -12.57
N ASP A 457 -40.11 -18.36 -12.79
CA ASP A 457 -39.95 -19.78 -13.18
C ASP A 457 -38.89 -20.50 -12.33
N LYS A 458 -39.14 -21.76 -11.95
CA LYS A 458 -38.23 -22.56 -11.12
C LYS A 458 -37.14 -23.21 -11.99
N GLY A 459 -36.31 -22.41 -12.65
CA GLY A 459 -35.13 -22.89 -13.36
C GLY A 459 -34.03 -23.36 -12.39
N GLU A 460 -33.23 -24.37 -12.79
CA GLU A 460 -32.04 -24.76 -12.04
C GLU A 460 -30.96 -23.66 -12.19
N LEU A 461 -30.65 -22.95 -11.10
CA LEU A 461 -29.66 -21.86 -11.10
C LEU A 461 -28.24 -22.40 -11.32
N VAL A 462 -27.49 -21.80 -12.23
CA VAL A 462 -26.09 -22.12 -12.45
C VAL A 462 -25.23 -21.34 -11.45
N SER A 463 -24.31 -22.04 -10.79
CA SER A 463 -23.32 -21.43 -9.89
C SER A 463 -21.90 -21.78 -10.33
N TYR A 464 -21.05 -20.76 -10.34
CA TYR A 464 -19.63 -20.87 -10.64
C TYR A 464 -18.83 -20.50 -9.40
N PHE A 465 -17.90 -21.37 -9.01
CA PHE A 465 -17.00 -21.15 -7.88
C PHE A 465 -15.57 -21.04 -8.39
N TYR A 466 -14.86 -20.05 -7.88
CA TYR A 466 -13.49 -19.76 -8.27
C TYR A 466 -12.59 -19.78 -7.04
N THR A 467 -11.52 -20.55 -7.10
CA THR A 467 -10.50 -20.63 -6.06
C THR A 467 -9.13 -20.33 -6.66
N ARG A 468 -8.27 -19.68 -5.88
CA ARG A 468 -6.88 -19.47 -6.32
C ARG A 468 -6.15 -20.81 -6.40
N ASP A 469 -5.25 -20.91 -7.38
CA ASP A 469 -4.31 -22.04 -7.52
C ASP A 469 -3.35 -22.15 -6.32
#